data_AF-A0A9J6H577-F1
#
_entry.id   AF-A0A9J6H577-F1
#
_cell.length_a   1.000
_cell.length_b   1.000
_cell.length_c   1.000
_cell.angle_alpha   90.00
_cell.angle_beta   90.00
_cell.angle_gamma   90.00
#
_symmetry.space_group_name_H-M   'P 1'
#
loop_
_entity.id
_entity.type
_entity.pdbx_description
1 polymer ?
#
loop_
_entity_poly.entity_id
_entity_poly.type
_entity_poly.pdbx_seq_one_letter_code
_entity_poly.pdbx_strand_id
1 'polypeptide(L)'
;MQDRNTTNNDSPWWHCEAVQTAYPPHLSYFAGYCCMLFMLLGVPGNTLTLLALRRNRKLRSPTTAFVLSLCCADLLFCMVNLPLTATRYFRRCWMFGDTSCAVFGFFFYGNVATSVLSMTGITVTR
;
A
#
# COMPACT_ATOMS: atom_id res chain seq x y z
N MET A 1 -0.17 0.52 -43.33
CA MET A 1 -1.58 0.58 -42.89
C MET A 1 -2.00 -0.84 -42.59
N GLN A 2 -2.13 -1.19 -41.31
CA GLN A 2 -2.77 -2.43 -40.86
C GLN A 2 -3.54 -2.10 -39.59
N ASP A 3 -4.85 -2.27 -39.69
CA ASP A 3 -5.89 -1.86 -38.77
C ASP A 3 -5.95 -2.71 -37.50
N ARG A 4 -6.35 -2.09 -36.37
CA ARG A 4 -7.34 -2.71 -35.50
C ARG A 4 -8.10 -1.68 -34.67
N ASN A 5 -9.22 -1.27 -35.25
CA ASN A 5 -10.39 -0.78 -34.56
C ASN A 5 -10.94 -1.89 -33.65
N THR A 6 -10.43 -2.01 -32.42
CA THR A 6 -11.05 -2.78 -31.34
C THR A 6 -11.17 -1.90 -30.11
N THR A 7 -12.18 -1.03 -30.13
CA THR A 7 -13.02 -0.83 -28.95
C THR A 7 -13.65 -2.17 -28.58
N ASN A 8 -12.93 -3.04 -27.88
CA ASN A 8 -13.56 -4.05 -27.04
C ASN A 8 -13.39 -3.57 -25.62
N ASN A 9 -14.51 -3.17 -25.04
CA ASN A 9 -14.67 -2.76 -23.65
C ASN A 9 -14.54 -3.98 -22.69
N ASP A 10 -13.83 -5.02 -23.12
CA ASP A 10 -13.75 -6.36 -22.51
C ASP A 10 -12.30 -6.85 -22.36
N SER A 11 -11.29 -6.06 -22.76
CA SER A 11 -9.90 -6.41 -22.48
C SER A 11 -9.62 -6.14 -21.00
N PRO A 12 -9.19 -7.16 -20.24
CA PRO A 12 -8.99 -6.95 -18.83
C PRO A 12 -7.85 -5.98 -18.51
N TRP A 13 -8.02 -5.14 -17.49
CA TRP A 13 -7.08 -4.06 -17.11
C TRP A 13 -5.68 -4.55 -16.68
N TRP A 14 -5.47 -5.87 -16.55
CA TRP A 14 -4.17 -6.51 -16.30
C TRP A 14 -3.39 -6.87 -17.57
N HIS A 15 -3.93 -6.66 -18.78
CA HIS A 15 -3.17 -6.89 -20.02
C HIS A 15 -2.20 -5.72 -20.31
N CYS A 16 -0.94 -6.05 -20.62
CA CYS A 16 0.16 -5.09 -20.78
C CYS A 16 0.09 -4.15 -21.99
N GLU A 17 -0.97 -4.22 -22.79
CA GLU A 17 -1.12 -3.42 -24.01
C GLU A 17 -1.65 -1.99 -23.79
N ALA A 18 -2.13 -1.63 -22.59
CA ALA A 18 -2.90 -0.38 -22.39
C ALA A 18 -2.26 0.72 -21.53
N VAL A 19 -1.14 0.51 -20.85
CA VAL A 19 -0.55 1.51 -19.90
C VAL A 19 0.76 2.12 -20.42
N GLN A 20 1.01 2.07 -21.73
CA GLN A 20 2.30 2.48 -22.26
C GLN A 20 2.51 4.01 -22.34
N THR A 21 1.49 4.87 -22.10
CA THR A 21 1.53 6.28 -22.60
C THR A 21 1.19 7.43 -21.63
N ALA A 22 1.01 7.29 -20.31
CA ALA A 22 0.43 8.40 -19.52
C ALA A 22 1.18 8.92 -18.27
N TYR A 23 2.33 8.38 -17.85
CA TYR A 23 3.03 8.94 -16.67
C TYR A 23 4.21 9.82 -17.06
N PRO A 24 4.20 11.11 -16.69
CA PRO A 24 5.33 11.96 -16.96
C PRO A 24 6.53 11.54 -16.08
N PRO A 25 7.77 11.70 -16.58
CA PRO A 25 8.97 11.14 -15.94
C PRO A 25 9.19 11.67 -14.52
N HIS A 26 8.84 12.94 -14.27
CA HIS A 26 8.98 13.57 -12.96
C HIS A 26 8.11 12.90 -11.88
N LEU A 27 6.89 12.43 -12.22
CA LEU A 27 6.05 11.70 -11.27
C LEU A 27 6.66 10.35 -10.89
N SER A 28 7.33 9.68 -11.83
CA SER A 28 7.95 8.37 -11.56
C SER A 28 9.13 8.49 -10.62
N TYR A 29 9.99 9.50 -10.82
CA TYR A 29 11.10 9.79 -9.90
C TYR A 29 10.59 10.20 -8.51
N PHE A 30 9.58 11.07 -8.46
CA PHE A 30 8.97 11.49 -7.20
C PHE A 30 8.36 10.31 -6.43
N ALA A 31 7.57 9.45 -7.10
CA ALA A 31 6.98 8.27 -6.48
C ALA A 31 8.04 7.28 -5.97
N GLY A 32 9.10 7.05 -6.74
CA GLY A 32 10.23 6.21 -6.33
C GLY A 32 10.93 6.75 -5.07
N TYR A 33 11.18 8.06 -5.03
CA TYR A 33 11.74 8.73 -3.86
C TYR A 33 10.84 8.61 -2.62
N CYS A 34 9.54 8.87 -2.77
CA CYS A 34 8.57 8.71 -1.67
C CYS A 34 8.51 7.27 -1.17
N CYS A 35 8.51 6.26 -2.06
CA CYS A 35 8.52 4.85 -1.65
C CYS A 35 9.75 4.50 -0.83
N MET A 36 10.93 4.99 -1.23
CA MET A 36 12.17 4.77 -0.46
C MET A 36 12.09 5.40 0.92
N LEU A 37 11.61 6.64 1.03
CA LEU A 37 11.41 7.29 2.33
C LEU A 37 10.41 6.52 3.21
N PHE A 38 9.29 6.06 2.66
CA PHE A 38 8.31 5.27 3.40
C PHE A 38 8.86 3.93 3.87
N MET A 39 9.69 3.25 3.08
CA MET A 39 10.37 2.03 3.57
C MET A 39 11.34 2.35 4.70
N LEU A 40 12.18 3.37 4.51
CA LEU A 40 13.22 3.74 5.46
C LEU A 40 12.68 4.24 6.80
N LEU A 41 11.52 4.91 6.81
CA LEU A 41 10.91 5.41 8.04
C LEU A 41 9.85 4.45 8.58
N GLY A 42 9.01 3.90 7.71
CA GLY A 42 7.88 3.06 8.05
C GLY A 42 8.28 1.70 8.61
N VAL A 43 9.27 1.03 8.03
CA VAL A 43 9.70 -0.30 8.52
C VAL A 43 10.31 -0.22 9.91
N PRO A 44 11.37 0.58 10.16
CA PRO A 44 11.94 0.66 11.51
C PRO A 44 10.98 1.35 12.49
N GLY A 45 10.22 2.37 12.08
CA GLY A 45 9.28 3.07 12.95
C GLY A 45 8.16 2.17 13.46
N ASN A 46 7.50 1.43 12.56
CA ASN A 46 6.45 0.50 12.94
C ASN A 46 7.00 -0.71 13.70
N THR A 47 8.20 -1.20 13.38
CA THR A 47 8.85 -2.30 14.10
C THR A 47 9.23 -1.89 15.52
N LEU A 48 9.83 -0.71 15.70
CA LEU A 48 10.18 -0.17 17.02
C LEU A 48 8.93 0.02 17.88
N THR A 49 7.86 0.56 17.29
CA THR A 49 6.56 0.72 17.96
C THR A 49 6.02 -0.63 18.39
N LEU A 50 5.97 -1.61 17.49
CA LEU A 50 5.53 -2.97 17.79
C LEU A 50 6.36 -3.61 18.93
N LEU A 51 7.68 -3.46 18.91
CA LEU A 51 8.59 -3.98 19.93
C LEU A 51 8.40 -3.28 21.28
N ALA A 52 8.30 -1.95 21.30
CA ALA A 52 8.08 -1.15 22.50
C ALA A 52 6.76 -1.53 23.19
N LEU A 53 5.68 -1.69 22.41
CA LEU A 53 4.39 -2.14 22.90
C LEU A 53 4.42 -3.60 23.38
N ARG A 54 5.12 -4.50 22.68
CA ARG A 54 5.30 -5.89 23.13
C ARG A 54 6.08 -5.98 24.44
N ARG A 55 7.09 -5.13 24.63
CA ARG A 55 7.91 -5.06 25.86
C ARG A 55 7.08 -4.61 27.06
N ASN A 56 6.16 -3.66 26.85
CA ASN A 56 5.34 -3.08 27.92
C ASN A 56 3.98 -3.79 28.07
N ARG A 57 4.00 -5.05 28.56
CA ARG A 57 2.79 -5.87 28.82
C ARG A 57 1.78 -5.25 29.79
N LYS A 58 2.19 -4.29 30.63
CA LYS A 58 1.33 -3.62 31.62
C LYS A 58 0.33 -2.62 31.02
N LEU A 59 0.50 -2.21 29.77
CA LEU A 59 -0.36 -1.23 29.06
C LEU A 59 -1.37 -1.92 28.12
N ARG A 60 -1.90 -3.10 28.48
CA ARG A 60 -2.97 -3.77 27.72
C ARG A 60 -4.29 -3.00 27.88
N SER A 61 -4.43 -1.95 27.08
CA SER A 61 -5.61 -1.11 26.95
C SER A 61 -6.20 -1.32 25.55
N PRO A 62 -7.51 -1.11 25.30
CA PRO A 62 -8.06 -1.08 23.95
C PRO A 62 -7.24 -0.24 22.96
N THR A 63 -6.63 0.86 23.43
CA THR A 63 -5.76 1.72 22.63
C THR A 63 -4.51 1.00 22.09
N THR A 64 -3.90 0.09 22.85
CA THR A 64 -2.69 -0.61 22.40
C THR A 64 -3.00 -1.73 21.41
N ALA A 65 -4.16 -2.40 21.51
CA ALA A 65 -4.62 -3.33 20.47
C ALA A 65 -4.82 -2.63 19.13
N PHE A 66 -5.36 -1.42 19.17
CA PHE A 66 -5.53 -0.58 18.00
C PHE A 66 -4.17 -0.24 17.32
N VAL A 67 -3.19 0.24 18.10
CA VAL A 67 -1.84 0.58 17.58
C VAL A 67 -1.11 -0.64 17.00
N LEU A 68 -1.26 -1.81 17.60
CA LEU A 68 -0.66 -3.05 17.06
C LEU A 68 -1.22 -3.39 15.68
N SER A 69 -2.53 -3.25 15.47
CA SER A 69 -3.16 -3.49 14.17
C SER A 69 -2.70 -2.49 13.11
N LEU A 70 -2.49 -1.23 13.48
CA LEU A 70 -1.90 -0.21 12.61
C LEU A 70 -0.49 -0.63 12.16
N CYS A 71 0.42 -0.89 13.10
CA CYS A 71 1.80 -1.30 12.77
C CYS A 71 1.85 -2.56 11.88
N CYS A 72 0.96 -3.54 12.10
CA CYS A 72 0.86 -4.71 11.24
C CYS A 72 0.40 -4.36 9.82
N ALA A 73 -0.64 -3.51 9.68
CA ALA A 73 -1.14 -3.07 8.38
C ALA A 73 -0.10 -2.27 7.58
N ASP A 74 0.64 -1.38 8.25
CA ASP A 74 1.71 -0.59 7.64
C ASP A 74 2.89 -1.47 7.20
N LEU A 75 3.31 -2.43 8.02
CA LEU A 75 4.38 -3.37 7.66
C LEU A 75 3.98 -4.25 6.47
N LEU A 76 2.75 -4.77 6.46
CA LEU A 76 2.21 -5.54 5.34
C LEU A 76 2.11 -4.70 4.06
N PHE A 77 1.70 -3.43 4.18
CA PHE A 77 1.67 -2.50 3.06
C PHE A 77 3.07 -2.23 2.50
N CYS A 78 4.05 -1.98 3.37
CA CYS A 78 5.45 -1.81 2.97
C CYS A 78 6.01 -3.06 2.26
N MET A 79 5.67 -4.25 2.74
CA MET A 79 6.19 -5.51 2.21
C MET A 79 5.51 -5.98 0.92
N VAL A 80 4.22 -5.69 0.73
CA VAL A 80 3.45 -6.20 -0.42
C VAL A 80 3.14 -5.09 -1.42
N ASN A 81 2.66 -3.96 -0.94
CA ASN A 81 2.09 -2.90 -1.77
C ASN A 81 3.19 -2.09 -2.49
N LEU A 82 4.30 -1.79 -1.81
CA LEU A 82 5.44 -1.09 -2.40
C LEU A 82 6.15 -1.90 -3.51
N PRO A 83 6.48 -3.20 -3.35
CA PRO A 83 7.08 -3.95 -4.46
C PRO A 83 6.12 -4.17 -5.62
N LEU A 84 4.82 -4.34 -5.37
CA LEU A 84 3.80 -4.36 -6.43
C LEU A 84 3.78 -3.03 -7.20
N THR A 85 3.81 -1.92 -6.47
CA THR A 85 3.83 -0.57 -7.03
C THR A 85 5.10 -0.34 -7.85
N ALA A 86 6.28 -0.71 -7.32
CA ALA A 86 7.54 -0.62 -8.05
C ALA A 86 7.51 -1.46 -9.34
N THR A 87 7.00 -2.69 -9.24
CA THR A 87 6.87 -3.58 -10.41
C THR A 87 5.92 -3.00 -11.45
N ARG A 88 4.80 -2.41 -11.01
CA ARG A 88 3.85 -1.69 -11.88
C ARG A 88 4.50 -0.50 -12.58
N TYR A 89 5.34 0.28 -11.87
CA TYR A 89 6.07 1.40 -12.47
C TYR A 89 7.12 0.94 -13.49
N PHE A 90 7.92 -0.07 -13.16
CA PHE A 90 8.96 -0.59 -14.05
C PHE A 90 8.39 -1.22 -15.30
N ARG A 91 7.29 -1.97 -15.17
CA ARG A 91 6.76 -2.80 -16.25
C ARG A 91 5.58 -2.15 -16.95
N ARG A 92 5.17 -0.95 -16.47
CA ARG A 92 4.07 -0.13 -16.99
C ARG A 92 2.81 -0.95 -17.28
N CYS A 93 2.58 -1.97 -16.45
CA CYS A 93 1.55 -2.98 -16.64
C CYS A 93 1.34 -3.74 -15.33
N TRP A 94 0.13 -4.23 -15.12
CA TRP A 94 -0.22 -5.09 -14.00
C TRP A 94 -0.19 -6.57 -14.37
N MET A 95 0.96 -7.22 -14.18
CA MET A 95 1.18 -8.61 -14.63
C MET A 95 0.85 -9.69 -13.58
N PHE A 96 0.31 -9.31 -12.43
CA PHE A 96 -0.03 -10.25 -11.34
C PHE A 96 -1.54 -10.63 -11.31
N GLY A 97 -2.31 -10.25 -12.33
CA GLY A 97 -3.74 -10.57 -12.48
C GLY A 97 -4.68 -9.87 -11.48
N ASP A 98 -5.95 -10.27 -11.48
CA ASP A 98 -7.03 -9.71 -10.63
C ASP A 98 -6.75 -9.79 -9.13
N THR A 99 -6.26 -10.94 -8.68
CA THR A 99 -6.10 -11.27 -7.26
C THR A 99 -5.17 -10.29 -6.57
N SER A 100 -4.04 -9.97 -7.20
CA SER A 100 -3.08 -9.02 -6.67
C SER A 100 -3.60 -7.58 -6.63
N CYS A 101 -4.49 -7.18 -7.56
CA CYS A 101 -5.14 -5.87 -7.51
C CYS A 101 -6.16 -5.79 -6.37
N ALA A 102 -6.95 -6.85 -6.18
CA ALA A 102 -7.85 -6.96 -5.04
C ALA A 102 -7.08 -6.90 -3.71
N VAL A 103 -5.95 -7.61 -3.62
CA VAL A 103 -5.03 -7.58 -2.47
C VAL A 103 -4.43 -6.18 -2.26
N PHE A 104 -4.02 -5.50 -3.33
CA PHE A 104 -3.54 -4.12 -3.27
C PHE A 104 -4.59 -3.17 -2.68
N GLY A 105 -5.83 -3.27 -3.17
CA GLY A 105 -6.96 -2.51 -2.65
C GLY A 105 -7.25 -2.84 -1.19
N PHE A 106 -7.27 -4.13 -0.83
CA PHE A 106 -7.49 -4.56 0.55
C PHE A 106 -6.48 -3.94 1.52
N PHE A 107 -5.19 -3.94 1.19
CA PHE A 107 -4.18 -3.31 2.04
C PHE A 107 -4.31 -1.79 2.09
N PHE A 108 -4.67 -1.13 0.99
CA PHE A 108 -4.89 0.31 0.97
C PHE A 108 -6.06 0.71 1.88
N TYR A 109 -7.22 0.10 1.68
CA TYR A 109 -8.39 0.35 2.51
C TYR A 109 -8.18 -0.10 3.97
N GLY A 110 -7.43 -1.18 4.18
CA GLY A 110 -7.03 -1.64 5.51
C GLY A 110 -6.23 -0.58 6.27
N ASN A 111 -5.26 0.07 5.63
CA ASN A 111 -4.47 1.15 6.24
C ASN A 111 -5.29 2.42 6.51
N VAL A 112 -6.27 2.72 5.65
CA VAL A 112 -7.22 3.81 5.90
C VAL A 112 -8.10 3.48 7.11
N ALA A 113 -8.64 2.26 7.18
CA ALA A 113 -9.47 1.82 8.29
C ALA A 113 -8.72 1.84 9.62
N THR A 114 -7.46 1.38 9.65
CA THR A 114 -6.61 1.49 10.85
C THR A 114 -6.34 2.96 11.20
N SER A 115 -6.02 3.82 10.25
CA SER A 115 -5.82 5.25 10.51
C SER A 115 -7.05 5.92 11.16
N VAL A 116 -8.25 5.62 10.65
CA VAL A 116 -9.51 6.15 11.22
C VAL A 116 -9.74 5.61 12.63
N LEU A 117 -9.57 4.31 12.84
CA LEU A 117 -9.68 3.70 14.16
C LEU A 117 -8.64 4.27 15.14
N SER A 118 -7.47 4.71 14.66
CA SER A 118 -6.47 5.43 15.48
C SER A 118 -7.03 6.73 16.00
N MET A 119 -7.59 7.54 15.09
CA MET A 119 -8.17 8.82 15.42
C MET A 119 -9.35 8.65 16.38
N THR A 120 -10.22 7.66 16.15
CA THR A 120 -11.31 7.33 17.07
C THR A 120 -10.79 6.86 18.43
N GLY A 121 -9.79 5.97 18.46
CA GLY A 121 -9.21 5.46 19.70
C GLY A 121 -8.56 6.56 20.54
N ILE A 122 -7.88 7.52 19.90
CA ILE A 122 -7.37 8.72 20.57
C ILE A 122 -8.54 9.50 21.18
N THR A 123 -9.62 9.75 20.43
CA THR A 123 -10.79 10.50 20.92
C THR A 123 -11.54 9.79 22.04
N VAL A 124 -11.63 8.46 22.03
CA VAL A 124 -12.32 7.67 23.07
C VAL A 124 -11.48 7.56 24.34
N THR A 125 -10.15 7.64 24.22
CA THR A 125 -9.21 7.62 25.36
C THR A 125 -8.95 9.04 25.91
N ARG A 126 -9.57 10.07 25.32
CA ARG A 126 -9.61 11.43 25.86
C ARG A 126 -10.80 11.58 26.80
#